data_AF-A0A9D6W4B7-F1
#
_entry.id   AF-A0A9D6W4B7-F1
#
_cell.length_a   1.000
_cell.length_b   1.000
_cell.length_c   1.000
_cell.angle_alpha   90.00
_cell.angle_beta   90.00
_cell.angle_gamma   90.00
#
_symmetry.space_group_name_H-M   'P 1'
#
loop_
_entity.id
_entity.type
_entity.pdbx_description
1 polymer ?
#
loop_
_entity_poly.entity_id
_entity_poly.type
_entity_poly.pdbx_seq_one_letter_code
_entity_poly.pdbx_strand_id
1 'polypeptide(L)'
;MADDQGKPEVKLPAAWAAKGKEGRPGPKVWTAGARTDDPTRRVVHEPSGQGIGTGKSFLFLFGFKIHSDRDQGFLQRETEQLGDDVEVLRNAGYKVVVDPQATRQDFLDAVAGEGEGVRGLVPAGVYWSAHGGEDGSVETCDGGHVVPEDLDPARVSPGLRLVVFASCYVGSRSRKWRGALGGRPLVVGWGRPVTIDRAVEFLQSRADTETDLDDLIRRYILADTPVPGDAGVAYAPVADAAESGRLGNVPDRLRTVVEMLGAKTREEPHWVSVDVPLAEKRWQGVKVFVVESAEPYCEGEPMLGAESDVGELTAVVEPQALLGGFGGPGYARVALVKSGTDMPRIVVQGFLPIARVRDQDLAALVFQVATLADRLEGRIFGIDRA
;
A
#
# COMPACT_ATOMS: atom_id res chain seq x y z
N MET A 1 -18.31 34.09 44.95
CA MET A 1 -18.35 34.63 43.57
C MET A 1 -17.08 35.43 43.41
N ALA A 2 -16.11 34.89 42.70
CA ALA A 2 -14.82 35.51 42.46
C ALA A 2 -14.80 35.99 41.00
N ASP A 3 -14.40 37.26 40.83
CA ASP A 3 -14.33 38.00 39.58
C ASP A 3 -13.46 37.29 38.52
N ASP A 4 -14.04 37.18 37.33
CA ASP A 4 -13.38 36.76 36.09
C ASP A 4 -12.56 37.95 35.56
N GLN A 5 -11.30 38.03 35.99
CA GLN A 5 -10.36 39.00 35.43
C GLN A 5 -10.02 38.59 34.00
N GLY A 6 -10.61 39.33 33.05
CA GLY A 6 -10.48 39.13 31.61
C GLY A 6 -9.03 38.93 31.16
N LYS A 7 -8.83 37.87 30.38
CA LYS A 7 -7.56 37.59 29.71
C LYS A 7 -7.16 38.80 28.84
N PRO A 8 -5.88 39.22 28.86
CA PRO A 8 -5.42 40.33 28.03
C PRO A 8 -5.62 39.98 26.55
N GLU A 9 -6.35 40.84 25.85
CA GLU A 9 -6.62 40.72 24.43
C GLU A 9 -5.30 40.85 23.66
N VAL A 10 -4.87 39.76 23.03
CA VAL A 10 -3.65 39.75 22.20
C VAL A 10 -3.92 40.61 20.97
N LYS A 11 -3.44 41.85 20.97
CA LYS A 11 -3.46 42.72 19.78
C LYS A 11 -2.45 42.19 18.77
N LEU A 12 -2.96 41.44 17.78
CA LEU A 12 -2.18 41.04 16.61
C LEU A 12 -1.64 42.29 15.88
N PRO A 13 -0.42 42.24 15.31
CA PRO A 13 0.13 43.34 14.52
C PRO A 13 -0.84 43.76 13.40
N ALA A 14 -0.95 45.06 13.10
CA ALA A 14 -1.91 45.59 12.11
C ALA A 14 -1.78 44.94 10.72
N ALA A 15 -0.58 44.50 10.34
CA ALA A 15 -0.31 43.75 9.11
C ALA A 15 -0.99 42.37 9.04
N TRP A 16 -1.40 41.80 10.18
CA TRP A 16 -2.11 40.52 10.27
C TRP A 16 -3.63 40.71 10.29
N ALA A 17 -4.11 41.85 10.78
CA ALA A 17 -5.52 42.23 10.68
C ALA A 17 -5.95 42.55 9.24
N ALA A 18 -5.01 42.99 8.39
CA ALA A 18 -5.22 43.20 6.96
C ALA A 18 -5.29 41.90 6.13
N LYS A 19 -5.01 40.73 6.74
CA LYS A 19 -5.30 39.41 6.15
C LYS A 19 -6.50 38.81 6.86
N GLY A 20 -7.66 39.42 6.64
CA GLY A 20 -8.95 38.77 6.89
C GLY A 20 -9.04 37.44 6.12
N LYS A 21 -10.10 36.65 6.38
CA LYS A 21 -10.36 35.37 5.68
C LYS A 21 -10.39 35.47 4.14
N GLU A 22 -10.34 36.67 3.58
CA GLU A 22 -10.29 36.98 2.14
C GLU A 22 -8.85 37.25 1.61
N GLY A 23 -7.83 37.29 2.47
CA GLY A 23 -6.44 37.63 2.13
C GLY A 23 -5.41 36.52 2.39
N ARG A 24 -5.85 35.32 2.81
CA ARG A 24 -5.09 34.10 2.54
C ARG A 24 -5.40 33.76 1.09
N PRO A 25 -4.43 33.41 0.21
CA PRO A 25 -4.81 32.66 -0.96
C PRO A 25 -5.46 31.38 -0.41
N GLY A 26 -6.79 31.33 -0.45
CA GLY A 26 -7.48 30.04 -0.42
C GLY A 26 -6.96 29.19 -1.58
N PRO A 27 -7.35 27.90 -1.65
CA PRO A 27 -7.10 27.15 -2.88
C PRO A 27 -7.59 28.02 -4.03
N LYS A 28 -6.69 28.34 -4.98
CA LYS A 28 -7.05 29.12 -6.16
C LYS A 28 -8.21 28.37 -6.81
N VAL A 29 -9.42 28.92 -6.70
CA VAL A 29 -10.57 28.40 -7.42
C VAL A 29 -10.37 28.88 -8.85
N TRP A 30 -9.75 28.03 -9.67
CA TRP A 30 -9.71 28.20 -11.11
C TRP A 30 -11.11 27.90 -11.66
N THR A 31 -11.53 28.66 -12.67
CA THR A 31 -12.86 28.56 -13.28
C THR A 31 -13.23 27.11 -13.57
N ALA A 32 -14.50 26.75 -13.37
CA ALA A 32 -15.01 25.42 -13.71
C ALA A 32 -14.66 25.12 -15.19
N GLY A 33 -13.72 24.19 -15.40
CA GLY A 33 -13.21 23.79 -16.72
C GLY A 33 -11.74 24.14 -17.02
N ALA A 34 -11.05 24.92 -16.18
CA ALA A 34 -9.62 25.15 -16.35
C ALA A 34 -8.81 23.97 -15.77
N ARG A 35 -8.19 23.20 -16.66
CA ARG A 35 -7.12 22.24 -16.34
C ARG A 35 -6.02 22.94 -15.54
N THR A 36 -5.67 22.39 -14.39
CA THR A 36 -4.62 22.87 -13.47
C THR A 36 -3.26 22.26 -13.81
N ASP A 37 -3.26 21.21 -14.61
CA ASP A 37 -2.10 20.61 -15.26
C ASP A 37 -1.64 21.39 -16.50
N ASP A 38 -0.39 21.17 -16.89
CA ASP A 38 0.21 21.62 -18.14
C ASP A 38 0.16 20.49 -19.17
N PRO A 39 -0.85 20.48 -20.08
CA PRO A 39 -1.04 19.39 -21.04
C PRO A 39 0.13 19.26 -22.03
N THR A 40 1.01 20.25 -22.13
CA THR A 40 2.22 20.18 -22.98
C THR A 40 3.30 19.26 -22.40
N ARG A 41 3.17 18.86 -21.13
CA ARG A 41 4.07 17.93 -20.45
C ARG A 41 3.79 16.48 -20.81
N ARG A 42 2.59 16.17 -21.32
CA ARG A 42 2.23 14.85 -21.76
C ARG A 42 3.02 14.48 -23.01
N VAL A 43 3.60 13.28 -22.99
CA VAL A 43 4.31 12.72 -24.14
C VAL A 43 3.50 11.56 -24.70
N VAL A 44 3.22 11.62 -26.00
CA VAL A 44 2.56 10.54 -26.73
C VAL A 44 3.61 9.85 -27.60
N HIS A 45 3.86 8.58 -27.32
CA HIS A 45 4.78 7.75 -28.06
C HIS A 45 4.05 6.89 -29.08
N GLU A 46 4.32 7.13 -30.36
CA GLU A 46 3.79 6.29 -31.44
C GLU A 46 4.42 4.88 -31.41
N PRO A 47 3.66 3.85 -31.82
CA PRO A 47 4.19 2.50 -31.97
C PRO A 47 5.44 2.47 -32.88
N SER A 48 6.46 1.72 -32.48
CA SER A 48 7.67 1.46 -33.29
C SER A 48 7.57 0.14 -34.06
N GLY A 49 6.65 -0.74 -33.67
CA GLY A 49 6.41 -2.03 -34.31
C GLY A 49 4.92 -2.31 -34.58
N GLN A 50 4.65 -3.54 -35.00
CA GLN A 50 3.31 -4.09 -35.14
C GLN A 50 3.23 -5.36 -34.29
N GLY A 51 2.09 -5.62 -33.65
CA GLY A 51 1.96 -6.78 -32.77
C GLY A 51 0.65 -6.83 -32.00
N ILE A 52 0.67 -7.52 -30.86
CA ILE A 52 -0.50 -7.69 -29.99
C ILE A 52 -1.10 -6.35 -29.49
N GLY A 53 -0.30 -5.29 -29.51
CA GLY A 53 -0.68 -3.93 -29.16
C GLY A 53 -1.30 -3.10 -30.26
N THR A 54 -1.32 -3.56 -31.52
CA THR A 54 -1.87 -2.78 -32.63
C THR A 54 -3.33 -2.40 -32.36
N GLY A 55 -3.65 -1.11 -32.42
CA GLY A 55 -4.98 -0.57 -32.11
C GLY A 55 -5.28 -0.42 -30.61
N LYS A 56 -4.28 -0.63 -29.75
CA LYS A 56 -4.41 -0.54 -28.28
C LYS A 56 -3.50 0.54 -27.71
N SER A 57 -3.79 0.93 -26.48
CA SER A 57 -2.99 1.89 -25.71
C SER A 57 -2.57 1.36 -24.35
N PHE A 58 -1.47 1.90 -23.84
CA PHE A 58 -1.05 1.78 -22.45
C PHE A 58 -0.66 3.16 -21.93
N LEU A 59 -1.09 3.53 -20.72
CA LEU A 59 -0.89 4.87 -20.19
C LEU A 59 -0.15 4.83 -18.85
N PHE A 60 0.92 5.62 -18.74
CA PHE A 60 1.63 5.94 -17.50
C PHE A 60 1.18 7.34 -17.05
N LEU A 61 0.47 7.41 -15.94
CA LEU A 61 -0.19 8.60 -15.43
C LEU A 61 0.32 8.89 -14.02
N PHE A 62 0.62 10.16 -13.73
CA PHE A 62 1.18 10.56 -12.44
C PHE A 62 0.31 11.61 -11.75
N GLY A 63 -0.15 11.29 -10.53
CA GLY A 63 -0.98 12.16 -9.69
C GLY A 63 -0.19 12.95 -8.64
N PHE A 64 1.13 13.04 -8.77
CA PHE A 64 2.00 13.80 -7.87
C PHE A 64 1.75 15.32 -7.96
N LYS A 65 1.65 16.01 -6.81
CA LYS A 65 1.26 17.43 -6.79
C LYS A 65 2.30 18.31 -7.48
N ILE A 66 1.85 19.08 -8.48
CA ILE A 66 2.73 19.93 -9.31
C ILE A 66 3.46 21.03 -8.53
N HIS A 67 2.97 21.39 -7.34
CA HIS A 67 3.52 22.45 -6.49
C HIS A 67 4.32 21.91 -5.29
N SER A 68 4.48 20.59 -5.17
CA SER A 68 5.23 19.96 -4.08
C SER A 68 6.60 19.51 -4.59
N ASP A 69 7.68 20.18 -4.16
CA ASP A 69 9.05 19.80 -4.54
C ASP A 69 9.35 18.33 -4.20
N ARG A 70 8.79 17.84 -3.09
CA ARG A 70 8.92 16.43 -2.68
C ARG A 70 8.26 15.49 -3.68
N ASP A 71 7.03 15.79 -4.10
CA ASP A 71 6.28 14.97 -5.05
C ASP A 71 6.93 15.01 -6.43
N GLN A 72 7.46 16.17 -6.83
CA GLN A 72 8.20 16.29 -8.09
C GLN A 72 9.52 15.49 -8.04
N GLY A 73 10.16 15.38 -6.87
CA GLY A 73 11.29 14.48 -6.67
C GLY A 73 10.93 13.00 -6.82
N PHE A 74 9.75 12.58 -6.37
CA PHE A 74 9.25 11.21 -6.57
C PHE A 74 8.93 10.93 -8.03
N LEU A 75 8.19 11.83 -8.68
CA LEU A 75 7.88 11.77 -10.11
C LEU A 75 9.14 11.60 -10.95
N GLN A 76 10.16 12.42 -10.71
CA GLN A 76 11.41 12.35 -11.46
C GLN A 76 12.07 10.97 -11.33
N ARG A 77 12.21 10.46 -10.10
CA ARG A 77 12.85 9.17 -9.85
C ARG A 77 12.14 8.01 -10.53
N GLU A 78 10.81 8.01 -10.54
CA GLU A 78 10.04 6.95 -11.22
C GLU A 78 10.08 7.08 -12.73
N THR A 79 9.90 8.27 -13.28
CA THR A 79 9.93 8.49 -14.74
C THR A 79 11.27 8.16 -15.37
N GLU A 80 12.37 8.29 -14.64
CA GLU A 80 13.70 7.85 -15.05
C GLU A 80 13.81 6.33 -15.25
N GLN A 81 12.91 5.52 -14.66
CA GLN A 81 12.92 4.06 -14.78
C GLN A 81 12.04 3.52 -15.92
N LEU A 82 11.10 4.29 -16.48
CA LEU A 82 10.08 3.76 -17.41
C LEU A 82 10.55 3.54 -18.86
N GLY A 83 11.81 3.85 -19.17
CA GLY A 83 12.28 3.96 -20.57
C GLY A 83 12.18 2.65 -21.35
N ASP A 84 12.56 1.55 -20.72
CA ASP A 84 12.51 0.18 -21.26
C ASP A 84 11.07 -0.34 -21.37
N ASP A 85 10.22 -0.13 -20.35
CA ASP A 85 8.79 -0.47 -20.42
C ASP A 85 8.10 0.20 -21.62
N VAL A 86 8.33 1.52 -21.78
CA VAL A 86 7.80 2.29 -22.90
C VAL A 86 8.31 1.73 -24.22
N GLU A 87 9.61 1.40 -24.33
CA GLU A 87 10.18 0.83 -25.54
C GLU A 87 9.57 -0.54 -25.90
N VAL A 88 9.46 -1.44 -24.91
CA VAL A 88 8.91 -2.78 -25.10
C VAL A 88 7.45 -2.73 -25.55
N LEU A 89 6.63 -1.88 -24.92
CA LEU A 89 5.23 -1.68 -25.31
C LEU A 89 5.11 -1.12 -26.72
N ARG A 90 5.92 -0.12 -27.09
CA ARG A 90 5.91 0.46 -28.44
C ARG A 90 6.34 -0.54 -29.50
N ASN A 91 7.34 -1.37 -29.21
CA ASN A 91 7.81 -2.43 -30.10
C ASN A 91 6.73 -3.49 -30.33
N ALA A 92 5.89 -3.75 -29.32
CA ALA A 92 4.74 -4.66 -29.43
C ALA A 92 3.50 -4.03 -30.12
N GLY A 93 3.59 -2.78 -30.57
CA GLY A 93 2.55 -2.11 -31.36
C GLY A 93 1.60 -1.21 -30.55
N TYR A 94 1.81 -1.04 -29.24
CA TYR A 94 0.99 -0.16 -28.41
C TYR A 94 1.32 1.31 -28.66
N LYS A 95 0.30 2.17 -28.65
CA LYS A 95 0.50 3.61 -28.42
C LYS A 95 0.66 3.84 -26.93
N VAL A 96 1.74 4.51 -26.52
CA VAL A 96 2.05 4.72 -25.10
C VAL A 96 1.95 6.20 -24.76
N VAL A 97 1.27 6.53 -23.66
CA VAL A 97 1.18 7.90 -23.14
C VAL A 97 1.90 7.95 -21.82
N VAL A 98 2.75 8.96 -21.63
CA VAL A 98 3.36 9.29 -20.34
C VAL A 98 2.88 10.69 -19.97
N ASP A 99 2.12 10.80 -18.89
CA ASP A 99 1.54 12.04 -18.41
C ASP A 99 1.97 12.34 -16.97
N PRO A 100 2.93 13.26 -16.76
CA PRO A 100 3.45 13.60 -15.45
C PRO A 100 2.48 14.44 -14.59
N GLN A 101 1.35 14.89 -15.14
CA GLN A 101 0.41 15.79 -14.47
C GLN A 101 -1.03 15.31 -14.70
N ALA A 102 -1.29 14.05 -14.37
CA ALA A 102 -2.59 13.44 -14.59
C ALA A 102 -3.61 13.92 -13.54
N THR A 103 -4.77 14.35 -14.04
CA THR A 103 -5.93 14.76 -13.24
C THR A 103 -6.92 13.61 -13.05
N ARG A 104 -7.95 13.83 -12.23
CA ARG A 104 -9.06 12.88 -12.08
C ARG A 104 -9.70 12.52 -13.42
N GLN A 105 -9.90 13.51 -14.31
CA GLN A 105 -10.54 13.25 -15.60
C GLN A 105 -9.66 12.40 -16.52
N ASP A 106 -8.33 12.60 -16.48
CA ASP A 106 -7.41 11.80 -17.29
C ASP A 106 -7.46 10.33 -16.89
N PHE A 107 -7.58 10.01 -15.61
CA PHE A 107 -7.78 8.62 -15.16
C PHE A 107 -9.09 8.02 -15.69
N LEU A 108 -10.21 8.74 -15.53
CA LEU A 108 -11.53 8.29 -15.98
C LEU A 108 -11.57 8.08 -17.50
N ASP A 109 -10.97 9.00 -18.26
CA ASP A 109 -10.88 8.90 -19.72
C ASP A 109 -9.94 7.78 -20.15
N ALA A 110 -8.85 7.54 -19.43
CA ALA A 110 -7.90 6.46 -19.73
C ALA A 110 -8.55 5.08 -19.64
N VAL A 111 -9.30 4.80 -18.57
CA VAL A 111 -9.97 3.49 -18.40
C VAL A 111 -11.16 3.29 -19.36
N ALA A 112 -11.74 4.38 -19.88
CA ALA A 112 -12.80 4.37 -20.88
C ALA A 112 -12.27 4.27 -22.33
N GLY A 113 -10.99 4.55 -22.58
CA GLY A 113 -10.42 4.66 -23.94
C GLY A 113 -10.71 6.01 -24.63
N GLU A 114 -11.03 7.02 -23.83
CA GLU A 114 -11.36 8.39 -24.26
C GLU A 114 -10.19 9.36 -24.04
N GLY A 115 -9.11 8.88 -23.41
CA GLY A 115 -7.93 9.64 -23.04
C GLY A 115 -7.26 10.38 -24.19
N GLU A 116 -6.71 11.55 -23.89
CA GLU A 116 -6.00 12.37 -24.86
C GLU A 116 -4.78 11.64 -25.44
N GLY A 117 -4.55 11.77 -26.74
CA GLY A 117 -3.51 11.04 -27.47
C GLY A 117 -3.88 9.61 -27.87
N VAL A 118 -4.89 9.00 -27.25
CA VAL A 118 -5.29 7.60 -27.48
C VAL A 118 -6.79 7.41 -27.75
N ARG A 119 -7.53 8.51 -27.99
CA ARG A 119 -8.98 8.46 -28.26
C ARG A 119 -9.31 7.48 -29.38
N GLY A 120 -10.20 6.54 -29.10
CA GLY A 120 -10.65 5.51 -30.05
C GLY A 120 -9.74 4.27 -30.12
N LEU A 121 -8.66 4.23 -29.34
CA LEU A 121 -7.90 3.00 -29.09
C LEU A 121 -8.50 2.23 -27.92
N VAL A 122 -8.26 0.92 -27.90
CA VAL A 122 -8.66 0.07 -26.78
C VAL A 122 -7.59 0.15 -25.68
N PRO A 123 -7.87 0.70 -24.49
CA PRO A 123 -6.89 0.72 -23.40
C PRO A 123 -6.64 -0.71 -22.93
N ALA A 124 -5.38 -1.14 -22.95
CA ALA A 124 -4.96 -2.45 -22.46
C ALA A 124 -4.48 -2.40 -21.01
N GLY A 125 -3.87 -1.28 -20.60
CA GLY A 125 -3.51 -1.07 -19.21
C GLY A 125 -3.21 0.38 -18.84
N VAL A 126 -3.24 0.64 -17.55
CA VAL A 126 -2.95 1.93 -16.93
C VAL A 126 -1.99 1.71 -15.76
N TYR A 127 -0.89 2.46 -15.74
CA TYR A 127 -0.05 2.66 -14.57
C TYR A 127 -0.38 4.04 -13.99
N TRP A 128 -0.77 4.10 -12.73
CA TRP A 128 -1.04 5.32 -11.99
C TRP A 128 -0.10 5.40 -10.79
N SER A 129 0.75 6.43 -10.73
CA SER A 129 1.61 6.66 -9.57
C SER A 129 1.28 7.98 -8.89
N ALA A 130 1.01 7.89 -7.59
CA ALA A 130 0.61 9.00 -6.73
C ALA A 130 0.63 8.57 -5.26
N HIS A 131 0.41 9.52 -4.35
CA HIS A 131 0.03 9.18 -2.97
C HIS A 131 -1.32 8.46 -2.95
N GLY A 132 -1.51 7.58 -1.96
CA GLY A 132 -2.77 6.88 -1.74
C GLY A 132 -3.25 7.00 -0.28
N GLY A 133 -4.57 7.04 -0.10
CA GLY A 133 -5.23 7.12 1.21
C GLY A 133 -5.64 5.75 1.75
N GLU A 134 -5.79 5.63 3.07
CA GLU A 134 -6.22 4.39 3.75
C GLU A 134 -7.60 3.87 3.28
N ASP A 135 -8.42 4.75 2.72
CA ASP A 135 -9.71 4.44 2.10
C ASP A 135 -9.57 3.85 0.67
N GLY A 136 -8.34 3.77 0.15
CA GLY A 136 -8.00 3.33 -1.19
C GLY A 136 -8.09 4.43 -2.25
N SER A 137 -8.29 5.69 -1.87
CA SER A 137 -8.21 6.81 -2.80
C SER A 137 -6.80 7.01 -3.35
N VAL A 138 -6.68 7.57 -4.55
CA VAL A 138 -5.40 7.98 -5.15
C VAL A 138 -5.41 9.48 -5.44
N GLU A 139 -4.33 10.17 -5.10
CA GLU A 139 -4.22 11.60 -5.34
C GLU A 139 -4.04 11.92 -6.84
N THR A 140 -4.44 13.12 -7.22
CA THR A 140 -4.26 13.70 -8.56
C THR A 140 -3.32 14.90 -8.50
N CYS A 141 -2.70 15.25 -9.63
CA CYS A 141 -1.61 16.23 -9.66
C CYS A 141 -2.01 17.65 -9.19
N ASP A 142 -3.31 17.92 -9.19
CA ASP A 142 -3.96 19.17 -8.78
C ASP A 142 -4.43 19.18 -7.32
N GLY A 143 -4.11 18.12 -6.57
CA GLY A 143 -4.48 17.95 -5.16
C GLY A 143 -5.88 17.38 -4.95
N GLY A 144 -6.56 16.97 -6.01
CA GLY A 144 -7.77 16.16 -5.93
C GLY A 144 -7.48 14.68 -5.61
N HIS A 145 -8.51 13.86 -5.73
CA HIS A 145 -8.42 12.42 -5.56
C HIS A 145 -9.37 11.69 -6.51
N VAL A 146 -9.06 10.42 -6.79
CA VAL A 146 -9.95 9.45 -7.43
C VAL A 146 -10.25 8.35 -6.42
N VAL A 147 -11.53 7.99 -6.31
CA VAL A 147 -12.01 6.85 -5.52
C VAL A 147 -12.71 5.83 -6.42
N PRO A 148 -12.83 4.55 -6.01
CA PRO A 148 -13.57 3.55 -6.78
C PRO A 148 -14.99 4.00 -7.16
N GLU A 149 -15.67 4.74 -6.28
CA GLU A 149 -17.02 5.26 -6.48
C GLU A 149 -17.14 6.29 -7.62
N ASP A 150 -16.02 6.85 -8.08
CA ASP A 150 -16.00 7.78 -9.21
C ASP A 150 -16.20 7.09 -10.56
N LEU A 151 -15.98 5.77 -10.62
CA LEU A 151 -16.05 4.98 -11.83
C LEU A 151 -17.46 4.49 -12.11
N ASP A 152 -17.84 4.54 -13.38
CA ASP A 152 -18.98 3.79 -13.91
C ASP A 152 -18.46 2.49 -14.57
N PRO A 153 -18.69 1.31 -13.97
CA PRO A 153 -18.24 0.04 -14.52
C PRO A 153 -18.73 -0.21 -15.96
N ALA A 154 -19.85 0.39 -16.38
CA ALA A 154 -20.38 0.24 -17.73
C ALA A 154 -19.59 1.04 -18.78
N ARG A 155 -18.86 2.09 -18.36
CA ARG A 155 -18.01 2.91 -19.23
C ARG A 155 -16.58 2.39 -19.34
N VAL A 156 -16.16 1.53 -18.41
CA VAL A 156 -14.81 0.95 -18.43
C VAL A 156 -14.66 0.03 -19.63
N SER A 157 -13.58 0.22 -20.39
CA SER A 157 -13.36 -0.51 -21.63
C SER A 157 -13.25 -2.02 -21.38
N PRO A 158 -13.91 -2.87 -22.18
CA PRO A 158 -13.78 -4.32 -22.07
C PRO A 158 -12.37 -4.84 -22.39
N GLY A 159 -11.53 -4.04 -23.04
CA GLY A 159 -10.15 -4.41 -23.35
C GLY A 159 -9.15 -4.12 -22.24
N LEU A 160 -9.55 -3.46 -21.15
CA LEU A 160 -8.67 -3.13 -20.04
C LEU A 160 -8.32 -4.40 -19.25
N ARG A 161 -7.02 -4.74 -19.20
CA ARG A 161 -6.51 -5.97 -18.59
C ARG A 161 -5.70 -5.74 -17.31
N LEU A 162 -5.02 -4.61 -17.19
CA LEU A 162 -4.14 -4.31 -16.05
C LEU A 162 -4.31 -2.86 -15.60
N VAL A 163 -4.50 -2.66 -14.30
CA VAL A 163 -4.39 -1.34 -13.67
C VAL A 163 -3.42 -1.46 -12.51
N VAL A 164 -2.28 -0.77 -12.62
CA VAL A 164 -1.26 -0.70 -11.58
C VAL A 164 -1.38 0.65 -10.89
N PHE A 165 -1.72 0.64 -9.60
CA PHE A 165 -1.64 1.79 -8.73
C PHE A 165 -0.36 1.70 -7.91
N ALA A 166 0.69 2.41 -8.32
CA ALA A 166 1.88 2.62 -7.50
C ALA A 166 1.58 3.64 -6.38
N SER A 167 0.58 3.31 -5.56
CA SER A 167 0.03 4.15 -4.50
C SER A 167 -0.21 3.34 -3.24
N CYS A 168 0.03 3.97 -2.09
CA CYS A 168 -0.17 3.39 -0.77
C CYS A 168 -1.63 2.92 -0.58
N TYR A 169 -1.83 1.85 0.18
CA TYR A 169 -3.13 1.28 0.59
C TYR A 169 -4.06 0.76 -0.52
N VAL A 170 -3.86 1.10 -1.79
CA VAL A 170 -4.71 0.63 -2.89
C VAL A 170 -4.73 -0.90 -2.99
N GLY A 171 -3.60 -1.55 -2.71
CA GLY A 171 -3.50 -3.02 -2.67
C GLY A 171 -4.50 -3.65 -1.70
N SER A 172 -4.68 -3.04 -0.52
CA SER A 172 -5.64 -3.50 0.49
C SER A 172 -7.10 -3.36 0.04
N ARG A 173 -7.35 -2.48 -0.93
CA ARG A 173 -8.66 -2.17 -1.55
C ARG A 173 -8.77 -2.65 -3.00
N SER A 174 -7.90 -3.58 -3.41
CA SER A 174 -7.78 -4.01 -4.80
C SER A 174 -9.06 -4.66 -5.33
N ARG A 175 -9.82 -5.38 -4.50
CA ARG A 175 -11.11 -5.98 -4.89
C ARG A 175 -12.17 -4.91 -5.13
N LYS A 176 -12.26 -3.88 -4.26
CA LYS A 176 -13.16 -2.74 -4.46
C LYS A 176 -12.85 -2.00 -5.77
N TRP A 177 -11.58 -1.69 -6.02
CA TRP A 177 -11.13 -1.10 -7.30
C TRP A 177 -11.45 -1.99 -8.49
N ARG A 178 -11.20 -3.30 -8.39
CA ARG A 178 -11.50 -4.24 -9.46
C ARG A 178 -13.00 -4.26 -9.77
N GLY A 179 -13.85 -4.26 -8.76
CA GLY A 179 -15.31 -4.17 -8.93
C GLY A 179 -15.74 -2.89 -9.65
N ALA A 180 -15.19 -1.75 -9.24
CA ALA A 180 -15.43 -0.45 -9.89
C ALA A 180 -14.94 -0.42 -11.35
N LEU A 181 -13.87 -1.16 -11.65
CA LEU A 181 -13.33 -1.36 -13.00
C LEU A 181 -14.04 -2.48 -13.79
N GLY A 182 -15.24 -2.89 -13.38
CA GLY A 182 -16.06 -3.88 -14.08
C GLY A 182 -15.66 -5.34 -13.87
N GLY A 183 -14.81 -5.63 -12.88
CA GLY A 183 -14.43 -6.99 -12.47
C GLY A 183 -13.36 -7.65 -13.34
N ARG A 184 -12.90 -6.97 -14.41
CA ARG A 184 -12.09 -7.57 -15.48
C ARG A 184 -10.58 -7.39 -15.29
N PRO A 185 -10.05 -6.17 -15.09
CA PRO A 185 -8.61 -6.01 -15.03
C PRO A 185 -8.02 -6.60 -13.75
N LEU A 186 -6.76 -7.01 -13.82
CA LEU A 186 -5.94 -7.19 -12.65
C LEU A 186 -5.67 -5.82 -12.05
N VAL A 187 -5.98 -5.64 -10.77
CA VAL A 187 -5.68 -4.42 -10.02
C VAL A 187 -4.51 -4.70 -9.09
N VAL A 188 -3.45 -3.93 -9.25
CA VAL A 188 -2.22 -4.01 -8.45
C VAL A 188 -2.05 -2.71 -7.65
N GLY A 189 -1.58 -2.81 -6.41
CA GLY A 189 -1.11 -1.64 -5.65
C GLY A 189 -0.57 -2.01 -4.28
N TRP A 190 -0.10 -1.05 -3.50
CA TRP A 190 0.55 -1.33 -2.21
C TRP A 190 -0.49 -1.55 -1.10
N GLY A 191 -0.28 -2.55 -0.23
CA GLY A 191 -1.18 -2.80 0.90
C GLY A 191 -1.12 -1.73 1.99
N ARG A 192 0.04 -1.09 2.14
CA ARG A 192 0.34 -0.05 3.14
C ARG A 192 1.32 0.97 2.56
N PRO A 193 1.78 1.97 3.34
CA PRO A 193 2.78 2.91 2.86
C PRO A 193 4.06 2.20 2.45
N VAL A 194 4.62 2.64 1.33
CA VAL A 194 5.85 2.11 0.73
C VAL A 194 6.89 3.22 0.66
N THR A 195 8.16 2.86 0.79
CA THR A 195 9.26 3.80 0.56
C THR A 195 9.43 4.10 -0.93
N ILE A 196 9.91 5.30 -1.26
CA ILE A 196 10.20 5.64 -2.67
C ILE A 196 11.26 4.72 -3.28
N ASP A 197 12.23 4.25 -2.49
CA ASP A 197 13.27 3.33 -2.97
C ASP A 197 12.65 1.99 -3.39
N ARG A 198 11.67 1.50 -2.62
CA ARG A 198 10.93 0.27 -2.95
C ARG A 198 9.97 0.46 -4.14
N ALA A 199 9.35 1.63 -4.26
CA ALA A 199 8.52 1.97 -5.43
C ALA A 199 9.37 2.01 -6.72
N VAL A 200 10.57 2.60 -6.66
CA VAL A 200 11.54 2.60 -7.77
C VAL A 200 12.03 1.19 -8.09
N GLU A 201 12.31 0.36 -7.09
CA GLU A 201 12.73 -1.04 -7.29
C GLU A 201 11.66 -1.87 -8.02
N PHE A 202 10.37 -1.58 -7.82
CA PHE A 202 9.28 -2.23 -8.55
C PHE A 202 9.25 -1.90 -10.05
N LEU A 203 9.86 -0.78 -10.45
CA LEU A 203 9.99 -0.36 -11.85
C LEU A 203 11.29 -0.86 -12.50
N GLN A 204 12.10 -1.63 -11.78
CA GLN A 204 13.35 -2.16 -12.29
C GLN A 204 13.20 -3.64 -12.59
N SER A 205 13.51 -4.03 -13.82
CA SER A 205 13.54 -5.44 -14.22
C SER A 205 14.48 -6.24 -13.34
N ARG A 206 13.95 -7.29 -12.70
CA ARG A 206 14.70 -8.14 -11.78
C ARG A 206 14.50 -9.61 -12.07
N ALA A 207 15.59 -10.30 -12.38
CA ALA A 207 15.56 -11.74 -12.66
C ALA A 207 15.17 -12.63 -11.47
N ASP A 208 15.18 -12.08 -10.24
CA ASP A 208 14.82 -12.80 -9.01
C ASP A 208 13.38 -12.53 -8.54
N THR A 209 12.61 -11.73 -9.27
CA THR A 209 11.18 -11.49 -9.02
C THR A 209 10.31 -12.01 -10.15
N GLU A 210 9.02 -12.20 -9.85
CA GLU A 210 7.98 -12.52 -10.84
C GLU A 210 6.80 -11.53 -10.76
N THR A 211 7.04 -10.38 -10.12
CA THR A 211 6.00 -9.46 -9.67
C THR A 211 6.39 -7.99 -9.80
N ASP A 212 7.48 -7.67 -10.50
CA ASP A 212 7.82 -6.29 -10.86
C ASP A 212 6.93 -5.80 -12.04
N LEU A 213 7.07 -4.53 -12.43
CA LEU A 213 6.26 -3.97 -13.51
C LEU A 213 6.49 -4.69 -14.85
N ASP A 214 7.74 -5.01 -15.18
CA ASP A 214 8.12 -5.76 -16.39
C ASP A 214 7.41 -7.11 -16.45
N ASP A 215 7.38 -7.85 -15.34
CA ASP A 215 6.71 -9.14 -15.24
C ASP A 215 5.21 -9.03 -15.46
N LEU A 216 4.59 -7.98 -14.91
CA LEU A 216 3.15 -7.73 -15.11
C LEU A 216 2.84 -7.36 -16.56
N ILE A 217 3.64 -6.51 -17.17
CA ILE A 217 3.50 -6.15 -18.59
C ILE A 217 3.72 -7.38 -19.46
N ARG A 218 4.81 -8.12 -19.25
CA ARG A 218 5.13 -9.34 -19.99
C ARG A 218 4.01 -10.38 -19.88
N ARG A 219 3.48 -10.60 -18.69
CA ARG A 219 2.48 -11.65 -18.43
C ARG A 219 1.08 -11.25 -18.87
N TYR A 220 0.62 -10.04 -18.56
CA TYR A 220 -0.78 -9.65 -18.72
C TYR A 220 -1.05 -8.67 -19.86
N ILE A 221 -0.01 -8.05 -20.43
CA ILE A 221 -0.15 -7.15 -21.58
C ILE A 221 0.39 -7.80 -22.85
N LEU A 222 1.65 -8.25 -22.82
CA LEU A 222 2.34 -8.78 -23.99
C LEU A 222 2.00 -10.24 -24.31
N ALA A 223 1.38 -10.95 -23.37
CA ALA A 223 0.90 -12.32 -23.55
C ALA A 223 -0.62 -12.43 -23.36
N ASP A 224 -1.20 -13.50 -23.90
CA ASP A 224 -2.62 -13.83 -23.75
C ASP A 224 -2.91 -14.59 -22.44
N THR A 225 -2.10 -14.36 -21.41
CA THR A 225 -2.31 -15.00 -20.10
C THR A 225 -3.67 -14.57 -19.55
N PRO A 226 -4.54 -15.51 -19.15
CA PRO A 226 -5.80 -15.16 -18.51
C PRO A 226 -5.56 -14.31 -17.27
N VAL A 227 -6.30 -13.21 -17.14
CA VAL A 227 -6.32 -12.44 -15.89
C VAL A 227 -6.98 -13.31 -14.82
N PRO A 228 -6.34 -13.55 -13.66
CA PRO A 228 -6.95 -14.33 -12.59
C PRO A 228 -8.29 -13.74 -12.19
N GLY A 229 -9.33 -14.57 -12.09
CA GLY A 229 -10.61 -14.20 -11.50
C GLY A 229 -10.52 -14.16 -9.96
N ASP A 230 -11.59 -13.73 -9.30
CA ASP A 230 -11.62 -13.58 -7.84
C ASP A 230 -11.27 -14.87 -7.08
N ALA A 231 -11.64 -16.03 -7.64
CA ALA A 231 -11.33 -17.35 -7.09
C ALA A 231 -9.84 -17.75 -7.21
N GLY A 232 -9.10 -17.16 -8.17
CA GLY A 232 -7.65 -17.34 -8.30
C GLY A 232 -6.85 -16.60 -7.23
N VAL A 233 -7.53 -15.76 -6.43
CA VAL A 233 -7.00 -14.95 -5.33
C VAL A 233 -7.72 -15.33 -4.02
N ALA A 234 -8.14 -16.59 -3.91
CA ALA A 234 -8.87 -17.12 -2.76
C ALA A 234 -7.90 -17.40 -1.60
N TYR A 235 -7.79 -16.44 -0.70
CA TYR A 235 -7.16 -16.64 0.60
C TYR A 235 -8.14 -17.30 1.57
N ALA A 236 -7.64 -18.18 2.42
CA ALA A 236 -8.36 -18.69 3.59
C ALA A 236 -7.77 -18.06 4.86
N PRO A 237 -7.94 -16.74 5.09
CA PRO A 237 -7.37 -16.10 6.25
C PRO A 237 -8.02 -16.64 7.53
N VAL A 238 -7.19 -16.88 8.54
CA VAL A 238 -7.66 -17.27 9.87
C VAL A 238 -8.13 -16.04 10.64
N ALA A 239 -8.84 -16.25 11.76
CA ALA A 239 -9.16 -15.14 12.66
C ALA A 239 -7.86 -14.52 13.22
N ASP A 240 -7.88 -13.21 13.45
CA ASP A 240 -6.81 -12.54 14.19
C ASP A 240 -6.84 -13.02 15.64
N ALA A 241 -5.75 -13.63 16.09
CA ALA A 241 -5.67 -14.19 17.43
C ALA A 241 -5.66 -13.09 18.51
N ALA A 242 -5.03 -11.94 18.22
CA ALA A 242 -4.95 -10.81 19.14
C ALA A 242 -6.32 -10.18 19.41
N GLU A 243 -7.26 -10.22 18.44
CA GLU A 243 -8.64 -9.75 18.62
C GLU A 243 -9.42 -10.57 19.65
N SER A 244 -9.15 -11.87 19.71
CA SER A 244 -9.73 -12.78 20.72
C SER A 244 -8.92 -12.84 22.02
N GLY A 245 -7.82 -12.10 22.08
CA GLY A 245 -6.89 -12.09 23.19
C GLY A 245 -7.49 -11.51 24.47
N ARG A 246 -6.94 -11.95 25.60
CA ARG A 246 -7.21 -11.38 26.92
C ARG A 246 -5.90 -11.01 27.62
N LEU A 247 -5.96 -9.97 28.44
CA LEU A 247 -4.79 -9.46 29.15
C LEU A 247 -4.24 -10.47 30.18
N GLY A 248 -5.10 -11.17 30.91
CA GLY A 248 -4.70 -12.16 31.91
C GLY A 248 -3.67 -11.60 32.90
N ASN A 249 -2.61 -12.37 33.17
CA ASN A 249 -1.45 -11.94 33.98
C ASN A 249 -0.26 -11.47 33.13
N VAL A 250 -0.47 -11.16 31.84
CA VAL A 250 0.59 -10.76 30.91
C VAL A 250 1.40 -9.55 31.40
N PRO A 251 0.79 -8.46 31.94
CA PRO A 251 1.56 -7.31 32.41
C PRO A 251 2.62 -7.66 33.46
N ASP A 252 2.28 -8.51 34.43
CA ASP A 252 3.20 -8.92 35.49
C ASP A 252 4.34 -9.77 34.94
N ARG A 253 4.04 -10.67 33.99
CA ARG A 253 5.04 -11.53 33.35
C ARG A 253 5.99 -10.78 32.44
N LEU A 254 5.53 -9.68 31.83
CA LEU A 254 6.34 -8.92 30.90
C LEU A 254 7.37 -8.03 31.58
N ARG A 255 7.27 -7.75 32.88
CA ARG A 255 8.23 -6.86 33.56
C ARG A 255 9.69 -7.27 33.33
N THR A 256 10.02 -8.52 33.61
CA THR A 256 11.37 -9.06 33.40
C THR A 256 11.72 -9.19 31.91
N VAL A 257 10.75 -9.57 31.08
CA VAL A 257 10.97 -9.70 29.63
C VAL A 257 11.32 -8.37 28.98
N VAL A 258 10.66 -7.29 29.39
CA VAL A 258 10.88 -5.94 28.88
C VAL A 258 12.28 -5.44 29.24
N GLU A 259 12.72 -5.68 30.48
CA GLU A 259 14.08 -5.38 30.92
C GLU A 259 15.11 -6.18 30.11
N MET A 260 14.88 -7.48 29.90
CA MET A 260 15.77 -8.34 29.11
C MET A 260 15.93 -7.86 27.66
N LEU A 261 14.86 -7.35 27.05
CA LEU A 261 14.84 -6.89 25.67
C LEU A 261 15.24 -5.42 25.52
N GLY A 262 15.31 -4.65 26.61
CA GLY A 262 15.41 -3.18 26.55
C GLY A 262 14.19 -2.54 25.87
N ALA A 263 13.03 -3.19 25.97
CA ALA A 263 11.81 -2.80 25.28
C ALA A 263 11.04 -1.70 26.02
N LYS A 264 10.00 -1.17 25.38
CA LYS A 264 8.98 -0.32 26.02
C LYS A 264 7.64 -1.02 25.95
N THR A 265 6.74 -0.71 26.89
CA THR A 265 5.40 -1.31 26.88
C THR A 265 4.29 -0.31 27.07
N ARG A 266 3.14 -0.64 26.50
CA ARG A 266 1.86 0.01 26.73
C ARG A 266 0.80 -1.05 26.94
N GLU A 267 0.07 -0.96 28.04
CA GLU A 267 -1.08 -1.83 28.29
C GLU A 267 -2.26 -1.38 27.43
N GLU A 268 -2.94 -2.36 26.83
CA GLU A 268 -4.15 -2.20 26.03
C GLU A 268 -5.25 -3.09 26.63
N PRO A 269 -6.53 -2.91 26.29
CA PRO A 269 -7.63 -3.65 26.94
C PRO A 269 -7.50 -5.18 26.85
N HIS A 270 -6.90 -5.68 25.77
CA HIS A 270 -6.86 -7.11 25.43
C HIS A 270 -5.43 -7.68 25.31
N TRP A 271 -4.40 -6.83 25.29
CA TRP A 271 -3.01 -7.22 25.11
C TRP A 271 -2.07 -6.20 25.77
N VAL A 272 -0.78 -6.51 25.82
CA VAL A 272 0.28 -5.54 26.10
C VAL A 272 1.06 -5.32 24.81
N SER A 273 1.15 -4.06 24.36
CA SER A 273 2.03 -3.69 23.26
C SER A 273 3.46 -3.61 23.79
N VAL A 274 4.39 -4.32 23.16
CA VAL A 274 5.81 -4.34 23.47
C VAL A 274 6.58 -3.80 22.26
N ASP A 275 7.14 -2.61 22.38
CA ASP A 275 7.99 -2.02 21.35
C ASP A 275 9.42 -2.53 21.56
N VAL A 276 9.83 -3.44 20.68
CA VAL A 276 11.13 -4.12 20.74
C VAL A 276 12.16 -3.30 19.95
N PRO A 277 13.28 -2.89 20.56
CA PRO A 277 14.36 -2.24 19.82
C PRO A 277 15.07 -3.26 18.92
N LEU A 278 15.27 -2.88 17.67
CA LEU A 278 15.97 -3.66 16.65
C LEU A 278 17.25 -2.94 16.20
N ALA A 279 17.97 -3.57 15.26
CA ALA A 279 19.15 -2.96 14.65
C ALA A 279 18.81 -1.60 14.02
N GLU A 280 19.83 -0.75 13.89
CA GLU A 280 19.70 0.57 13.23
C GLU A 280 18.71 1.52 13.91
N LYS A 281 18.55 1.39 15.24
CA LYS A 281 17.65 2.22 16.07
C LYS A 281 16.17 2.09 15.70
N ARG A 282 15.79 1.03 14.99
CA ARG A 282 14.40 0.75 14.62
C ARG A 282 13.67 0.11 15.80
N TRP A 283 12.35 0.17 15.76
CA TRP A 283 11.46 -0.37 16.79
C TRP A 283 10.33 -1.13 16.12
N GLN A 284 10.02 -2.32 16.62
CA GLN A 284 8.90 -3.13 16.13
C GLN A 284 7.92 -3.40 17.27
N GLY A 285 6.65 -3.08 17.05
CA GLY A 285 5.58 -3.36 18.02
C GLY A 285 5.14 -4.81 17.98
N VAL A 286 5.06 -5.45 19.15
CA VAL A 286 4.55 -6.81 19.33
C VAL A 286 3.41 -6.79 20.33
N LYS A 287 2.23 -7.27 19.94
CA LYS A 287 1.09 -7.50 20.83
C LYS A 287 1.32 -8.81 21.57
N VAL A 288 1.27 -8.77 22.90
CA VAL A 288 1.38 -9.97 23.75
C VAL A 288 0.08 -10.17 24.52
N PHE A 289 -0.50 -11.36 24.43
CA PHE A 289 -1.84 -11.65 24.94
C PHE A 289 -2.00 -13.12 25.35
N VAL A 290 -3.12 -13.44 25.98
CA VAL A 290 -3.52 -14.83 26.27
C VAL A 290 -4.68 -15.24 25.36
N VAL A 291 -4.62 -16.44 24.80
CA VAL A 291 -5.73 -17.09 24.08
C VAL A 291 -5.87 -18.54 24.54
N GLU A 292 -7.01 -19.14 24.28
CA GLU A 292 -7.19 -20.59 24.41
C GLU A 292 -6.81 -21.27 23.10
N SER A 293 -6.02 -22.33 23.17
CA SER A 293 -5.65 -23.08 21.99
C SER A 293 -6.89 -23.73 21.36
N ALA A 294 -6.98 -23.62 20.03
CA ALA A 294 -7.93 -24.34 19.19
C ALA A 294 -7.24 -25.45 18.37
N GLU A 295 -5.94 -25.68 18.59
CA GLU A 295 -5.18 -26.70 17.89
C GLU A 295 -5.49 -28.09 18.47
N PRO A 296 -5.54 -29.14 17.63
CA PRO A 296 -5.78 -30.50 18.09
C PRO A 296 -4.83 -30.94 19.21
N TYR A 297 -5.36 -31.62 20.24
CA TYR A 297 -4.64 -32.17 21.39
C TYR A 297 -4.15 -31.17 22.44
N CYS A 298 -4.43 -29.88 22.29
CA CYS A 298 -4.24 -28.88 23.34
C CYS A 298 -5.44 -27.94 23.46
N GLU A 299 -6.63 -28.37 23.03
CA GLU A 299 -7.84 -27.56 23.02
C GLU A 299 -8.16 -27.01 24.42
N GLY A 300 -8.42 -25.71 24.50
CA GLY A 300 -8.72 -25.02 25.75
C GLY A 300 -7.49 -24.75 26.64
N GLU A 301 -6.30 -25.22 26.28
CA GLU A 301 -5.08 -24.89 27.01
C GLU A 301 -4.77 -23.38 26.86
N PRO A 302 -4.50 -22.65 27.95
CA PRO A 302 -4.17 -21.23 27.86
C PRO A 302 -2.76 -21.05 27.29
N MET A 303 -2.70 -20.34 26.17
CA MET A 303 -1.50 -20.03 25.42
C MET A 303 -1.18 -18.54 25.57
N LEU A 304 0.11 -18.25 25.69
CA LEU A 304 0.63 -16.90 25.52
C LEU A 304 0.94 -16.71 24.04
N GLY A 305 0.22 -15.78 23.42
CA GLY A 305 0.44 -15.34 22.05
C GLY A 305 1.30 -14.09 21.98
N ALA A 306 2.19 -14.05 20.99
CA ALA A 306 2.86 -12.83 20.56
C ALA A 306 2.58 -12.65 19.07
N GLU A 307 2.14 -11.45 18.66
CA GLU A 307 1.82 -11.13 17.28
C GLU A 307 2.37 -9.75 16.91
N SER A 308 2.94 -9.62 15.71
CA SER A 308 3.34 -8.34 15.13
C SER A 308 2.77 -8.21 13.73
N ASP A 309 2.27 -7.02 13.44
CA ASP A 309 1.69 -6.70 12.14
C ASP A 309 2.79 -6.42 11.11
N VAL A 310 2.60 -6.94 9.89
CA VAL A 310 3.44 -6.67 8.72
C VAL A 310 2.70 -5.79 7.73
N GLY A 311 1.36 -5.84 7.69
CA GLY A 311 0.52 -5.08 6.77
C GLY A 311 -0.32 -5.93 5.81
N GLU A 312 -1.20 -5.27 5.08
CA GLU A 312 -2.12 -5.91 4.14
C GLU A 312 -1.40 -6.48 2.91
N LEU A 313 -1.91 -7.61 2.45
CA LEU A 313 -1.44 -8.24 1.22
C LEU A 313 -1.77 -7.35 0.01
N THR A 314 -0.91 -7.44 -1.01
CA THR A 314 -1.16 -6.90 -2.35
C THR A 314 -1.53 -8.03 -3.32
N ALA A 315 -2.31 -7.72 -4.36
CA ALA A 315 -2.76 -8.68 -5.36
C ALA A 315 -1.63 -9.29 -6.22
N VAL A 316 -0.42 -8.72 -6.20
CA VAL A 316 0.69 -9.16 -7.07
C VAL A 316 1.50 -10.28 -6.49
N VAL A 317 1.60 -10.38 -5.16
CA VAL A 317 2.58 -11.26 -4.56
C VAL A 317 1.92 -12.51 -4.02
N GLU A 318 2.28 -13.65 -4.62
CA GLU A 318 1.90 -14.95 -4.10
C GLU A 318 2.45 -15.09 -2.67
N PRO A 319 1.60 -15.42 -1.67
CA PRO A 319 2.06 -15.62 -0.31
C PRO A 319 3.22 -16.62 -0.23
N GLN A 320 3.25 -17.65 -1.08
CA GLN A 320 4.31 -18.63 -1.12
C GLN A 320 5.67 -18.01 -1.48
N ALA A 321 5.70 -17.08 -2.45
CA ALA A 321 6.91 -16.34 -2.84
C ALA A 321 7.35 -15.34 -1.76
N LEU A 322 6.39 -14.67 -1.10
CA LEU A 322 6.66 -13.79 0.06
C LEU A 322 7.30 -14.53 1.22
N LEU A 323 6.81 -15.74 1.50
CA LEU A 323 7.20 -16.54 2.66
C LEU A 323 8.42 -17.44 2.37
N GLY A 324 8.87 -17.50 1.12
CA GLY A 324 10.10 -18.17 0.72
C GLY A 324 11.30 -17.62 1.49
N GLY A 325 12.00 -18.50 2.22
CA GLY A 325 13.15 -18.15 3.07
C GLY A 325 12.81 -17.85 4.54
N PHE A 326 11.52 -17.81 4.91
CA PHE A 326 11.07 -17.57 6.29
C PHE A 326 10.66 -18.84 7.06
N GLY A 327 10.79 -20.02 6.44
CA GLY A 327 10.42 -21.33 7.02
C GLY A 327 11.45 -21.94 7.98
N GLY A 328 12.23 -21.13 8.69
CA GLY A 328 13.22 -21.63 9.66
C GLY A 328 12.58 -22.18 10.94
N PRO A 329 13.22 -23.14 11.64
CA PRO A 329 12.76 -23.56 12.96
C PRO A 329 12.82 -22.39 13.94
N GLY A 330 11.73 -22.14 14.66
CA GLY A 330 11.62 -21.03 15.61
C GLY A 330 10.26 -20.97 16.30
N TYR A 331 10.08 -19.96 17.15
CA TYR A 331 8.82 -19.73 17.87
C TYR A 331 7.79 -18.95 17.04
N ALA A 332 8.26 -18.22 16.03
CA ALA A 332 7.45 -17.35 15.18
C ALA A 332 7.11 -18.04 13.85
N ARG A 333 5.87 -17.84 13.39
CA ARG A 333 5.38 -18.24 12.07
C ARG A 333 4.69 -17.06 11.41
N VAL A 334 4.65 -17.05 10.08
CA VAL A 334 3.87 -16.06 9.33
C VAL A 334 2.47 -16.62 9.06
N ALA A 335 1.46 -15.77 9.15
CA ALA A 335 0.08 -16.13 8.88
C ALA A 335 -0.65 -15.02 8.11
N LEU A 336 -1.68 -15.42 7.37
CA LEU A 336 -2.67 -14.51 6.82
C LEU A 336 -3.88 -14.49 7.74
N VAL A 337 -4.19 -13.33 8.30
CA VAL A 337 -5.35 -13.14 9.17
C VAL A 337 -6.39 -12.24 8.49
N LYS A 338 -7.63 -12.33 8.96
CA LYS A 338 -8.70 -11.42 8.54
C LYS A 338 -8.31 -9.98 8.87
N SER A 339 -8.73 -9.04 8.02
CA SER A 339 -8.47 -7.61 8.19
C SER A 339 -9.79 -6.85 8.06
N GLY A 340 -9.76 -5.55 8.40
CA GLY A 340 -10.85 -4.61 8.10
C GLY A 340 -10.89 -4.15 6.63
N THR A 341 -10.04 -4.73 5.78
CA THR A 341 -9.94 -4.42 4.36
C THR A 341 -10.36 -5.60 3.50
N ASP A 342 -10.28 -5.43 2.18
CA ASP A 342 -10.73 -6.41 1.21
C ASP A 342 -9.73 -7.58 1.08
N MET A 343 -8.51 -7.37 1.60
CA MET A 343 -7.36 -8.26 1.51
C MET A 343 -6.87 -8.69 2.90
N PRO A 344 -6.44 -9.95 3.08
CA PRO A 344 -5.87 -10.40 4.35
C PRO A 344 -4.69 -9.55 4.81
N ARG A 345 -4.51 -9.51 6.13
CA ARG A 345 -3.32 -8.92 6.76
C ARG A 345 -2.26 -10.00 6.98
N ILE A 346 -1.01 -9.68 6.69
CA ILE A 346 0.14 -10.52 7.02
C ILE A 346 0.52 -10.21 8.46
N VAL A 347 0.61 -11.23 9.29
CA VAL A 347 1.13 -11.10 10.65
C VAL A 347 2.22 -12.14 10.89
N VAL A 348 3.17 -11.78 11.74
CA VAL A 348 4.05 -12.77 12.37
C VAL A 348 3.51 -13.05 13.75
N GLN A 349 3.31 -14.33 14.07
CA GLN A 349 2.80 -14.73 15.36
C GLN A 349 3.44 -16.01 15.89
N GLY A 350 3.40 -16.21 17.20
CA GLY A 350 3.82 -17.44 17.85
C GLY A 350 3.10 -17.65 19.17
N PHE A 351 3.02 -18.91 19.61
CA PHE A 351 2.24 -19.31 20.77
C PHE A 351 3.03 -20.25 21.67
N LEU A 352 2.97 -20.02 22.98
CA LEU A 352 3.62 -20.85 23.99
C LEU A 352 2.65 -21.22 25.12
N PRO A 353 2.61 -22.48 25.59
CA PRO A 353 1.77 -22.86 26.72
C PRO A 353 2.15 -22.08 27.99
N ILE A 354 1.18 -21.39 28.61
CA ILE A 354 1.44 -20.54 29.77
C ILE A 354 2.05 -21.34 30.93
N ALA A 355 1.60 -22.58 31.11
CA ALA A 355 2.02 -23.44 32.21
C ALA A 355 3.51 -23.83 32.17
N ARG A 356 4.20 -23.67 31.03
CA ARG A 356 5.55 -24.20 30.81
C ARG A 356 6.56 -23.15 30.32
N VAL A 357 6.11 -21.95 30.00
CA VAL A 357 6.96 -20.92 29.42
C VAL A 357 7.75 -20.16 30.49
N ARG A 358 9.06 -20.05 30.33
CA ARG A 358 9.93 -19.19 31.16
C ARG A 358 10.04 -17.81 30.53
N ASP A 359 10.49 -16.83 31.29
CA ASP A 359 10.65 -15.46 30.79
C ASP A 359 11.66 -15.38 29.64
N GLN A 360 12.70 -16.23 29.64
CA GLN A 360 13.63 -16.37 28.51
C GLN A 360 12.95 -16.88 27.23
N ASP A 361 12.05 -17.84 27.35
CA ASP A 361 11.33 -18.40 26.19
C ASP A 361 10.35 -17.35 25.63
N LEU A 362 9.70 -16.59 26.51
CA LEU A 362 8.83 -15.48 26.14
C LEU A 362 9.61 -14.33 25.48
N ALA A 363 10.75 -13.93 26.04
CA ALA A 363 11.62 -12.91 25.45
C ALA A 363 12.11 -13.34 24.06
N ALA A 364 12.51 -14.62 23.90
CA ALA A 364 12.91 -15.18 22.62
C ALA A 364 11.77 -15.18 21.59
N LEU A 365 10.55 -15.55 21.99
CA LEU A 365 9.37 -15.48 21.14
C LEU A 365 9.10 -14.02 20.68
N VAL A 366 9.02 -13.07 21.62
CA VAL A 366 8.73 -11.66 21.32
C VAL A 366 9.79 -11.07 20.39
N PHE A 367 11.07 -11.34 20.65
CA PHE A 367 12.17 -10.86 19.80
C PHE A 367 12.17 -11.50 18.40
N GLN A 368 11.89 -12.80 18.30
CA GLN A 368 11.78 -13.48 17.00
C GLN A 368 10.59 -12.95 16.19
N VAL A 369 9.43 -12.77 16.82
CA VAL A 369 8.25 -12.18 16.18
C VAL A 369 8.57 -10.78 15.65
N ALA A 370 9.17 -9.92 16.48
CA ALA A 370 9.60 -8.58 16.09
C ALA A 370 10.58 -8.60 14.91
N THR A 371 11.66 -9.37 15.01
CA THR A 371 12.72 -9.42 13.98
C THR A 371 12.20 -9.96 12.65
N LEU A 372 11.31 -10.96 12.70
CA LEU A 372 10.75 -11.55 11.49
C LEU A 372 9.75 -10.62 10.81
N ALA A 373 8.87 -9.96 11.58
CA ALA A 373 7.91 -9.00 11.06
C ALA A 373 8.62 -7.81 10.40
N ASP A 374 9.62 -7.26 11.07
CA ASP A 374 10.45 -6.18 10.59
C ASP A 374 11.18 -6.52 9.26
N ARG A 375 11.76 -7.72 9.17
CA ARG A 375 12.41 -8.20 7.94
C ARG A 375 11.41 -8.39 6.80
N LEU A 376 10.22 -8.91 7.09
CA LEU A 376 9.16 -9.09 6.10
C LEU A 376 8.64 -7.74 5.61
N GLU A 377 8.36 -6.82 6.52
CA GLU A 377 7.94 -5.45 6.21
C GLU A 377 8.97 -4.78 5.29
N GLY A 378 10.25 -4.84 5.69
CA GLY A 378 11.33 -4.27 4.90
C GLY A 378 11.47 -4.87 3.51
N ARG A 379 11.23 -6.18 3.36
CA ARG A 379 11.26 -6.87 2.07
C ARG A 379 10.09 -6.48 1.17
N ILE A 380 8.91 -6.26 1.73
CA ILE A 380 7.68 -6.04 0.97
C ILE A 380 7.50 -4.55 0.64
N PHE A 381 7.64 -3.69 1.66
CA PHE A 381 7.28 -2.26 1.60
C PHE A 381 8.51 -1.33 1.67
N GLY A 382 9.71 -1.89 1.89
CA GLY A 382 10.93 -1.13 2.12
C GLY A 382 11.09 -0.70 3.58
N ILE A 383 12.25 -0.15 3.90
CA ILE A 383 12.60 0.33 5.24
C ILE A 383 12.92 1.81 5.14
N ASP A 384 12.25 2.65 5.93
CA ASP A 384 12.66 4.04 6.12
C ASP A 384 14.04 4.04 6.80
N ARG A 385 15.08 4.41 6.06
CA ARG A 385 16.42 4.62 6.63
C ARG A 385 16.38 5.91 7.45
N ALA A 386 16.59 5.78 8.75
CA ALA A 386 16.61 6.89 9.71
C ALA A 386 17.77 7.87 9.48
#